data_AF-A0A387B3X0-F1
#
_entry.id   AF-A0A387B3X0-F1
#
_cell.length_a   1.000
_cell.length_b   1.000
_cell.length_c   1.000
_cell.angle_alpha   90.00
_cell.angle_beta   90.00
_cell.angle_gamma   90.00
#
_symmetry.space_group_name_H-M   'P 1'
#
loop_
_entity.id
_entity.type
_entity.pdbx_description
1 polymer ?
#
loop_
_entity_poly.entity_id
_entity_poly.type
_entity_poly.pdbx_seq_one_letter_code
_entity_poly.pdbx_strand_id
1 'polypeptide(L)'
;MTFIRVMSGIAVAAAAVTLAGCTSAPATTDDEAAQASAPSDEQMCWQYADTQTLIWNMQLANDEGRLVGNEWDGIVRLAMRELDYIPVDASTDVGKAIAALQDEIPDSRGGQMGQDPELDSDTWVDGNAAISAACQAAVEEWGTEGWVGG
;
A
#
# COMPACT_ATOMS: atom_id res chain seq x y z
N MET A 1 24.68 20.38 -20.69
CA MET A 1 24.53 19.46 -19.55
C MET A 1 24.26 18.09 -20.12
N THR A 2 25.19 17.16 -19.94
CA THR A 2 25.30 15.91 -20.71
C THR A 2 24.61 14.77 -19.98
N PHE A 3 23.71 14.08 -20.67
CA PHE A 3 23.01 12.87 -20.22
C PHE A 3 23.97 11.69 -20.05
N ILE A 4 23.92 10.99 -18.92
CA ILE A 4 24.54 9.67 -18.76
C ILE A 4 23.44 8.63 -18.79
N ARG A 5 23.26 7.99 -19.95
CA ARG A 5 22.55 6.71 -20.10
C ARG A 5 23.56 5.60 -19.76
N VAL A 6 23.31 4.82 -18.71
CA VAL A 6 24.07 3.60 -18.46
C VAL A 6 23.46 2.48 -19.28
N MET A 7 24.22 2.00 -20.25
CA MET A 7 23.87 0.90 -21.15
C MET A 7 23.90 -0.45 -20.42
N SER A 8 22.84 -1.23 -20.60
CA SER A 8 22.80 -2.67 -20.33
C SER A 8 23.92 -3.40 -21.09
N GLY A 9 24.82 -4.03 -20.36
CA GLY A 9 25.77 -5.01 -20.90
C GLY A 9 25.18 -6.41 -20.81
N ILE A 10 24.78 -7.00 -21.94
CA ILE A 10 24.47 -8.43 -22.04
C ILE A 10 25.81 -9.16 -22.21
N ALA A 11 26.25 -9.91 -21.20
CA ALA A 11 27.33 -10.88 -21.33
C ALA A 11 26.74 -12.26 -21.63
N VAL A 12 26.83 -12.73 -22.88
CA VAL A 12 26.59 -14.13 -23.22
C VAL A 12 27.89 -14.91 -22.97
N ALA A 13 27.90 -15.76 -21.96
CA ALA A 13 28.93 -16.78 -21.77
C ALA A 13 28.27 -18.16 -21.78
N ALA A 14 28.34 -18.84 -22.93
CA ALA A 14 27.95 -20.24 -23.06
C ALA A 14 29.07 -21.12 -22.52
N ALA A 15 28.87 -21.70 -21.33
CA ALA A 15 29.77 -22.70 -20.76
C ALA A 15 29.40 -24.10 -21.26
N ALA A 16 30.40 -24.80 -21.80
CA ALA A 16 30.30 -26.21 -22.19
C ALA A 16 30.11 -27.10 -20.96
N VAL A 17 29.08 -27.94 -20.99
CA VAL A 17 28.79 -28.92 -19.94
C VAL A 17 29.70 -30.14 -20.10
N THR A 18 30.50 -30.46 -19.09
CA THR A 18 31.09 -31.79 -18.92
C THR A 18 30.71 -32.35 -17.55
N LEU A 19 30.15 -33.55 -17.58
CA LEU A 19 29.64 -34.31 -16.44
C LEU A 19 30.75 -35.12 -15.75
N ALA A 20 30.51 -35.36 -14.45
CA ALA A 20 31.02 -36.43 -13.58
C ALA A 20 32.20 -36.10 -12.65
N GLY A 21 31.90 -36.13 -11.35
CA GLY A 21 32.87 -36.11 -10.24
C GLY A 21 32.28 -35.46 -8.98
N CYS A 22 31.46 -36.19 -8.23
CA CYS A 22 30.81 -35.69 -7.01
C CYS A 22 31.82 -35.40 -5.89
N THR A 23 32.32 -34.17 -5.84
CA THR A 23 32.99 -33.61 -4.68
C THR A 23 32.05 -32.59 -4.04
N SER A 24 31.92 -32.63 -2.71
CA SER A 24 31.07 -31.72 -1.94
C SER A 24 31.60 -30.29 -2.07
N ALA A 25 30.96 -29.48 -2.93
CA ALA A 25 31.22 -28.06 -3.02
C ALA A 25 30.60 -27.34 -1.81
N PRO A 26 31.27 -26.35 -1.21
CA PRO A 26 30.63 -25.51 -0.21
C PRO A 26 29.46 -24.80 -0.89
N ALA A 27 28.26 -24.91 -0.31
CA ALA A 27 27.15 -24.06 -0.71
C ALA A 27 27.57 -22.62 -0.41
N THR A 28 27.87 -21.84 -1.45
CA THR A 28 27.89 -20.39 -1.34
C THR A 28 26.44 -19.99 -1.08
N THR A 29 26.13 -19.80 0.20
CA THR A 29 24.97 -19.00 0.58
C THR A 29 25.25 -17.59 0.11
N ASP A 30 24.81 -17.28 -1.11
CA ASP A 30 24.56 -15.90 -1.52
C ASP A 30 23.32 -15.42 -0.74
N ASP A 31 23.48 -15.32 0.58
CA ASP A 31 22.61 -14.57 1.48
C ASP A 31 22.98 -13.09 1.33
N GLU A 32 22.64 -12.52 0.17
CA GLU A 32 22.41 -11.09 0.09
C GLU A 32 20.94 -10.91 -0.28
N ALA A 33 20.09 -11.19 0.71
CA ALA A 33 18.73 -10.70 0.69
C ALA A 33 18.80 -9.19 0.50
N ALA A 34 18.45 -8.71 -0.69
CA ALA A 34 18.24 -7.30 -0.95
C ALA A 34 17.24 -6.83 0.12
N GLN A 35 17.73 -6.10 1.11
CA GLN A 35 16.88 -5.49 2.13
C GLN A 35 15.94 -4.56 1.38
N ALA A 36 14.64 -4.86 1.40
CA ALA A 36 13.64 -3.94 0.88
C ALA A 36 13.80 -2.63 1.65
N SER A 37 14.06 -1.53 0.95
CA SER A 37 14.06 -0.21 1.55
C SER A 37 12.69 0.08 2.17
N ALA A 38 12.66 0.83 3.26
CA ALA A 38 11.43 1.34 3.83
C ALA A 38 10.64 2.18 2.79
N PRO A 39 9.30 2.19 2.85
CA PRO A 39 8.48 2.96 1.92
C PRO A 39 8.72 4.46 2.09
N SER A 40 8.72 5.21 0.99
CA SER A 40 8.77 6.68 1.05
C SER A 40 7.43 7.28 1.49
N ASP A 41 7.45 8.52 1.99
CA ASP A 41 6.23 9.27 2.29
C ASP A 41 5.29 9.38 1.08
N GLU A 42 5.84 9.61 -0.11
CA GLU A 42 5.07 9.62 -1.36
C GLU A 42 4.37 8.29 -1.62
N GLN A 43 5.07 7.16 -1.45
CA GLN A 43 4.48 5.83 -1.65
C GLN A 43 3.37 5.54 -0.63
N MET A 44 3.54 5.95 0.63
CA MET A 44 2.53 5.78 1.66
C MET A 44 1.31 6.66 1.40
N CYS A 45 1.52 7.93 1.03
CA CYS A 45 0.44 8.87 0.74
C CYS A 45 -0.41 8.45 -0.46
N TRP A 46 0.20 7.95 -1.53
CA TRP A 46 -0.56 7.47 -2.69
C TRP A 46 -1.35 6.20 -2.41
N GLN A 47 -0.78 5.23 -1.68
CA GLN A 47 -1.54 4.04 -1.26
C GLN A 47 -2.72 4.40 -0.34
N TYR A 48 -2.54 5.40 0.54
CA TYR A 48 -3.65 5.92 1.34
C TYR A 48 -4.69 6.64 0.49
N ALA A 49 -4.26 7.44 -0.50
CA ALA A 49 -5.15 8.10 -1.43
C ALA A 49 -6.00 7.12 -2.25
N ASP A 50 -5.44 5.97 -2.63
CA ASP A 50 -6.18 4.88 -3.30
C ASP A 50 -7.28 4.31 -2.39
N THR A 51 -6.97 4.10 -1.11
CA THR A 51 -7.95 3.67 -0.10
C THR A 51 -9.11 4.67 0.02
N GLN A 52 -8.78 5.95 0.13
CA GLN A 52 -9.78 7.02 0.24
C GLN A 52 -10.59 7.20 -1.05
N THR A 53 -9.96 7.00 -2.20
CA THR A 53 -10.61 7.00 -3.52
C THR A 53 -11.68 5.90 -3.58
N LEU A 54 -11.39 4.69 -3.11
CA LEU A 54 -12.37 3.60 -3.04
C LEU A 54 -13.57 3.99 -2.16
N ILE A 55 -13.30 4.50 -0.96
CA ILE A 55 -14.35 4.88 0.00
C ILE A 55 -15.23 5.99 -0.57
N TRP A 56 -14.62 7.08 -1.05
CA TRP A 56 -15.33 8.25 -1.56
C TRP A 56 -16.26 7.90 -2.73
N ASN A 57 -15.76 7.16 -3.72
CA ASN A 57 -16.56 6.80 -4.89
C ASN A 57 -17.73 5.87 -4.53
N MET A 58 -17.57 5.04 -3.50
CA MET A 58 -18.60 4.11 -3.09
C MET A 58 -19.61 4.76 -2.16
N GLN A 59 -19.21 5.76 -1.36
CA GLN A 59 -20.15 6.65 -0.66
C GLN A 59 -21.03 7.37 -1.68
N LEU A 60 -20.43 7.94 -2.73
CA LEU A 60 -21.19 8.59 -3.80
C LEU A 60 -22.15 7.61 -4.49
N ALA A 61 -21.70 6.40 -4.82
CA ALA A 61 -22.56 5.39 -5.44
C ALA A 61 -23.70 4.94 -4.50
N ASN A 62 -23.45 4.81 -3.20
CA ASN A 62 -24.46 4.50 -2.19
C ASN A 62 -25.50 5.63 -2.08
N ASP A 63 -25.06 6.89 -2.04
CA ASP A 63 -25.92 8.07 -1.97
C ASP A 63 -26.79 8.23 -3.24
N GLU A 64 -26.27 7.82 -4.40
CA GLU A 64 -27.01 7.73 -5.67
C GLU A 64 -27.97 6.52 -5.74
N GLY A 65 -27.97 5.64 -4.74
CA GLY A 65 -28.81 4.43 -4.69
C GLY A 65 -28.37 3.33 -5.66
N ARG A 66 -27.09 3.32 -6.07
CA ARG A 66 -26.52 2.35 -7.03
C ARG A 66 -25.98 1.08 -6.37
N LEU A 67 -25.81 1.08 -5.04
CA LEU A 67 -25.33 -0.06 -4.27
C LEU A 67 -26.46 -0.69 -3.45
N VAL A 68 -26.46 -2.02 -3.33
CA VAL A 68 -27.25 -2.72 -2.30
C VAL A 68 -26.43 -2.84 -1.01
N GLY A 69 -27.10 -2.94 0.15
CA GLY A 69 -26.40 -2.85 1.46
C GLY A 69 -25.24 -3.83 1.67
N ASN A 70 -25.33 -5.06 1.12
CA ASN A 70 -24.23 -6.03 1.20
C ASN A 70 -23.03 -5.70 0.28
N GLU A 71 -23.23 -4.89 -0.77
CA GLU A 71 -22.13 -4.39 -1.60
C GLU A 71 -21.35 -3.32 -0.84
N TRP A 72 -22.05 -2.43 -0.12
CA TRP A 72 -21.45 -1.43 0.76
C TRP A 72 -20.53 -2.08 1.81
N ASP A 73 -21.03 -3.04 2.57
CA ASP A 73 -20.24 -3.75 3.59
C ASP A 73 -18.99 -4.42 2.99
N GLY A 74 -19.14 -5.05 1.81
CA GLY A 74 -18.04 -5.71 1.11
C GLY A 74 -16.95 -4.73 0.66
N ILE A 75 -17.35 -3.54 0.21
CA ILE A 75 -16.44 -2.47 -0.20
C ILE A 75 -15.71 -1.87 1.00
N VAL A 76 -16.41 -1.56 2.09
CA VAL A 76 -15.78 -0.99 3.30
C VAL A 76 -14.71 -1.94 3.82
N ARG A 77 -15.01 -3.25 3.87
CA ARG A 77 -14.01 -4.28 4.23
C ARG A 77 -12.81 -4.31 3.30
N LEU A 78 -13.04 -4.17 1.99
CA LEU A 78 -11.95 -4.11 1.03
C LEU A 78 -11.05 -2.89 1.29
N ALA A 79 -11.64 -1.70 1.45
CA ALA A 79 -10.88 -0.49 1.73
C ALA A 79 -10.08 -0.60 3.04
N MET A 80 -10.64 -1.20 4.08
CA MET A 80 -9.92 -1.41 5.35
C MET A 80 -8.79 -2.42 5.22
N ARG A 81 -8.91 -3.37 4.29
CA ARG A 81 -7.82 -4.29 3.98
C ARG A 81 -6.71 -3.62 3.20
N GLU A 82 -7.04 -2.72 2.27
CA GLU A 82 -6.04 -1.90 1.59
C GLU A 82 -5.30 -1.02 2.60
N LEU A 83 -6.02 -0.33 3.50
CA LEU A 83 -5.44 0.48 4.58
C LEU A 83 -4.45 -0.33 5.42
N ASP A 84 -4.85 -1.51 5.87
CA ASP A 84 -4.06 -2.39 6.72
C ASP A 84 -2.85 -3.03 6.00
N TYR A 85 -2.86 -3.04 4.66
CA TYR A 85 -1.73 -3.52 3.86
C TYR A 85 -0.74 -2.44 3.45
N ILE A 86 -1.03 -1.15 3.70
CA ILE A 86 -0.07 -0.08 3.43
C ILE A 86 1.19 -0.34 4.25
N PRO A 87 2.36 -0.58 3.61
CA PRO A 87 3.62 -0.68 4.32
C PRO A 87 3.93 0.66 4.97
N VAL A 88 4.29 0.64 6.26
CA VAL A 88 4.58 1.86 7.03
C VAL A 88 6.07 1.99 7.37
N ASP A 89 6.63 3.18 7.15
CA ASP A 89 7.86 3.61 7.80
C ASP A 89 7.53 4.46 9.03
N ALA A 90 7.47 3.83 10.20
CA ALA A 90 7.13 4.52 11.46
C ALA A 90 8.16 5.59 11.90
N SER A 91 9.26 5.77 11.16
CA SER A 91 10.18 6.88 11.39
C SER A 91 9.66 8.22 10.85
N THR A 92 8.79 8.20 9.85
CA THR A 92 8.20 9.40 9.24
C THR A 92 6.86 9.78 9.88
N ASP A 93 6.42 11.02 9.70
CA ASP A 93 5.15 11.47 10.26
C ASP A 93 3.95 10.86 9.51
N VAL A 94 4.08 10.62 8.21
CA VAL A 94 3.09 9.88 7.41
C VAL A 94 2.96 8.45 7.94
N GLY A 95 4.07 7.73 8.09
CA GLY A 95 4.03 6.34 8.55
C GLY A 95 3.50 6.21 9.98
N LYS A 96 3.79 7.16 10.89
CA LYS A 96 3.19 7.20 12.23
C LYS A 96 1.69 7.40 12.20
N ALA A 97 1.20 8.32 11.36
CA ALA A 97 -0.23 8.60 11.25
C ALA A 97 -1.00 7.39 10.68
N ILE A 98 -0.44 6.73 9.66
CA ILE A 98 -1.05 5.53 9.07
C ILE A 98 -1.03 4.37 10.08
N ALA A 99 0.10 4.13 10.74
CA ALA A 99 0.21 3.08 11.75
C ALA A 99 -0.77 3.29 12.91
N ALA A 100 -0.96 4.54 13.36
CA ALA A 100 -1.93 4.87 14.41
C ALA A 100 -3.37 4.52 13.98
N LEU A 101 -3.75 4.79 12.73
CA LEU A 101 -5.08 4.41 12.24
C LEU A 101 -5.22 2.90 12.03
N GLN A 102 -4.17 2.22 11.56
CA GLN A 102 -4.14 0.76 11.44
C GLN A 102 -4.32 0.05 12.80
N ASP A 103 -3.72 0.60 13.86
CA ASP A 103 -3.84 0.06 15.23
C ASP A 103 -5.26 0.22 15.81
N GLU A 104 -5.97 1.29 15.45
CA GLU A 104 -7.33 1.60 15.94
C GLU A 104 -8.45 0.91 15.14
N ILE A 105 -8.15 0.43 13.93
CA ILE A 105 -9.09 -0.34 13.09
C ILE A 105 -8.58 -1.78 12.94
N PRO A 106 -8.47 -2.55 14.05
CA PRO A 106 -7.96 -3.89 13.97
C PRO A 106 -8.98 -4.81 13.28
N ASP A 107 -8.48 -5.51 12.26
CA ASP A 107 -8.98 -6.79 11.75
C ASP A 107 -9.95 -6.75 10.55
N SER A 108 -9.45 -6.26 9.40
CA SER A 108 -9.97 -6.69 8.09
C SER A 108 -9.38 -8.04 7.62
N ARG A 109 -8.34 -8.53 8.30
CA ARG A 109 -7.60 -9.77 7.99
C ARG A 109 -8.34 -11.05 8.38
N GLY A 110 -9.21 -11.02 9.38
CA GLY A 110 -9.84 -12.22 9.95
C GLY A 110 -11.09 -12.75 9.25
N GLY A 111 -11.64 -12.06 8.24
CA GLY A 111 -12.93 -12.45 7.65
C GLY A 111 -14.09 -12.48 8.66
N GLN A 112 -13.91 -11.87 9.84
CA GLN A 112 -14.92 -11.74 10.86
C GLN A 112 -15.97 -10.74 10.35
N MET A 113 -17.13 -11.26 9.95
CA MET A 113 -18.28 -10.39 9.66
C MET A 113 -18.72 -9.72 10.97
N GLY A 114 -18.74 -8.38 11.02
CA GLY A 114 -19.54 -7.67 12.02
C GLY A 114 -18.95 -6.42 12.67
N GLN A 115 -17.72 -5.99 12.33
CA GLN A 115 -17.17 -4.71 12.81
C GLN A 115 -16.52 -3.97 11.66
N ASP A 116 -17.34 -3.61 10.66
CA ASP A 116 -16.90 -2.67 9.65
C ASP A 116 -16.75 -1.31 10.34
N PRO A 117 -15.64 -0.57 10.16
CA PRO A 117 -15.45 0.70 10.84
C PRO A 117 -16.54 1.67 10.43
N GLU A 118 -17.07 2.36 11.43
CA GLU A 118 -17.95 3.49 11.25
C GLU A 118 -17.12 4.64 10.66
N LEU A 119 -17.29 4.89 9.35
CA LEU A 119 -16.57 5.93 8.61
C LEU A 119 -16.93 7.36 9.06
N ASP A 120 -17.90 7.50 9.96
CA ASP A 120 -18.30 8.75 10.62
C ASP A 120 -17.88 8.80 12.10
N SER A 121 -17.21 7.77 12.62
CA SER A 121 -16.66 7.76 13.98
C SER A 121 -15.55 8.80 14.15
N ASP A 122 -15.43 9.36 15.35
CA ASP A 122 -14.35 10.30 15.70
C ASP A 122 -12.97 9.69 15.41
N THR A 123 -12.78 8.39 15.68
CA THR A 123 -11.55 7.65 15.38
C THR A 123 -11.18 7.71 13.89
N TRP A 124 -12.14 7.41 13.01
CA TRP A 124 -11.90 7.46 11.56
C TRP A 124 -11.66 8.90 11.09
N VAL A 125 -12.49 9.85 11.55
CA VAL A 125 -12.40 11.26 11.14
C VAL A 125 -11.07 11.87 11.56
N ASP A 126 -10.65 11.68 12.82
CA ASP A 126 -9.40 12.22 13.34
C ASP A 126 -8.19 11.54 12.72
N GLY A 127 -8.22 10.21 12.54
CA GLY A 127 -7.18 9.46 11.86
C GLY A 127 -6.99 9.90 10.40
N ASN A 128 -8.08 10.02 9.65
CA ASN A 128 -8.04 10.51 8.28
C ASN A 128 -7.52 11.96 8.19
N ALA A 129 -7.91 12.83 9.12
CA ALA A 129 -7.40 14.19 9.20
C ALA A 129 -5.90 14.23 9.49
N ALA A 130 -5.41 13.37 10.40
CA ALA A 130 -4.00 13.28 10.75
C ALA A 130 -3.15 12.80 9.57
N ILE A 131 -3.57 11.73 8.88
CA ILE A 131 -2.86 11.23 7.69
C ILE A 131 -2.88 12.29 6.59
N SER A 132 -4.03 12.96 6.38
CA SER A 132 -4.14 14.01 5.37
C SER A 132 -3.20 15.19 5.65
N ALA A 133 -3.10 15.62 6.91
CA ALA A 133 -2.17 16.68 7.29
C ALA A 133 -0.70 16.27 7.08
N ALA A 134 -0.35 15.03 7.41
CA ALA A 134 1.00 14.51 7.20
C ALA A 134 1.35 14.44 5.70
N CYS A 135 0.43 13.96 4.86
CA CYS A 135 0.64 13.89 3.42
C CYS A 135 0.73 15.27 2.75
N GLN A 136 -0.07 16.25 3.18
CA GLN A 136 0.04 17.64 2.70
C GLN A 136 1.40 18.27 3.04
N ALA A 137 2.00 17.88 4.16
CA ALA A 137 3.33 18.36 4.54
C ALA A 137 4.46 17.66 3.77
N ALA A 138 4.27 16.39 3.37
CA ALA A 138 5.31 15.55 2.79
C ALA A 138 5.31 15.52 1.24
N VAL A 139 4.15 15.74 0.60
CA VAL A 139 3.97 15.58 -0.85
C VAL A 139 3.29 16.82 -1.44
N GLU A 140 3.96 17.50 -2.39
CA GLU A 140 3.50 18.75 -3.00
C GLU A 140 2.21 18.56 -3.82
N GLU A 141 2.05 17.41 -4.46
CA GLU A 141 0.86 17.04 -5.23
C GLU A 141 0.36 15.66 -4.76
N TRP A 142 -0.66 15.65 -3.90
CA TRP A 142 -1.38 14.43 -3.52
C TRP A 142 -2.89 14.72 -3.37
N GLY A 143 -3.72 13.70 -3.52
CA GLY A 143 -5.16 13.84 -3.37
C GLY A 143 -5.92 12.58 -3.77
N THR A 144 -7.22 12.58 -3.48
CA THR A 144 -8.13 11.48 -3.81
C THR A 144 -8.80 11.73 -5.16
N GLU A 145 -8.98 10.68 -5.96
CA GLU A 145 -9.64 10.80 -7.25
C GLU A 145 -11.15 10.52 -7.15
N GLY A 146 -11.96 11.38 -7.78
CA GLY A 146 -13.39 11.14 -7.94
C GLY A 146 -13.72 10.69 -9.36
N TRP A 147 -14.43 9.58 -9.51
CA TRP A 147 -14.98 9.12 -10.78
C TRP A 147 -16.47 9.45 -10.84
N VAL A 148 -16.80 10.56 -11.52
CA VAL A 148 -18.17 10.92 -11.87
C VAL A 148 -18.54 10.33 -13.24
N GLY A 149 -18.75 9.01 -13.31
CA GLY A 149 -19.20 8.38 -14.55
C GLY A 149 -19.40 6.87 -14.52
N GLY A 150 -20.46 6.39 -15.18
CA GLY A 150 -20.74 4.99 -15.50
C GLY A 150 -21.07 4.85 -16.99
#